data_AF-E3H5S7-F1
#
_entry.id   AF-E3H5S7-F1
#
_cell.length_a   1.000
_cell.length_b   1.000
_cell.length_c   1.000
_cell.angle_alpha   90.00
_cell.angle_beta   90.00
_cell.angle_gamma   90.00
#
_symmetry.space_group_name_H-M   'P 1'
#
loop_
_entity.id
_entity.type
_entity.pdbx_description
1 polymer ?
#
loop_
_entity_poly.entity_id
_entity_poly.type
_entity_poly.pdbx_seq_one_letter_code
_entity_poly.pdbx_strand_id
1 'polypeptide(L)' 'MTLSYSYADSTATIGPLSEYREPHAYDLCDYHAARLTAPQGWRVVYTVELKAERS' A
#
# COMPACT_ATOMS: atom_id res chain seq x y z
N MET A 1 -6.52 -4.55 1.10
CA MET A 1 -5.18 -4.61 0.49
C MET A 1 -4.16 -4.25 1.54
N THR A 2 -2.89 -4.61 1.38
CA THR A 2 -1.91 -4.44 2.46
C THR A 2 -0.77 -3.53 2.01
N LEU A 3 -0.42 -2.55 2.84
CA LEU A 3 0.67 -1.61 2.66
C LEU A 3 1.88 -2.02 3.50
N SER A 4 3.05 -2.13 2.87
CA SER A 4 4.33 -2.41 3.50
C SER A 4 5.37 -1.35 3.16
N TYR A 5 6.16 -0.92 4.15
CA TYR A 5 7.23 0.06 3.96
C TYR A 5 8.61 -0.61 3.98
N SER A 6 9.38 -0.46 2.89
CA SER A 6 10.81 -0.71 2.88
C SER A 6 11.55 0.61 3.07
N TYR A 7 12.07 0.83 4.27
CA TYR A 7 12.91 2.00 4.55
C TYR A 7 14.28 1.92 3.86
N ALA A 8 14.82 0.71 3.70
CA ALA A 8 16.10 0.49 3.02
C ALA A 8 16.04 0.95 1.56
N ASP A 9 14.93 0.66 0.88
CA ASP A 9 14.72 1.02 -0.53
C ASP A 9 13.91 2.30 -0.72
N SER A 10 13.55 3.00 0.37
CA SER A 10 12.63 4.15 0.36
C SER A 10 11.38 3.88 -0.52
N THR A 11 10.74 2.73 -0.28
CA THR A 11 9.64 2.24 -1.12
C THR A 11 8.44 1.84 -0.27
N ALA A 12 7.25 2.25 -0.72
CA ALA A 12 5.97 1.83 -0.18
C ALA A 12 5.29 0.86 -1.17
N THR A 13 5.11 -0.39 -0.76
CA THR A 13 4.50 -1.43 -1.60
C THR A 13 3.07 -1.66 -1.15
N ILE A 14 2.14 -1.68 -2.10
CA ILE A 14 0.73 -1.98 -1.89
C ILE A 14 0.37 -3.23 -2.67
N GLY A 15 0.02 -4.28 -1.93
CA GLY A 15 -0.28 -5.60 -2.48
C GLY A 15 -1.64 -6.15 -2.04
N PRO A 16 -1.94 -7.41 -2.39
CA PRO A 16 -3.19 -8.04 -1.97
C PRO A 16 -3.27 -8.08 -0.45
N LEU A 17 -4.49 -8.24 0.09
CA LEU A 17 -4.65 -8.38 1.54
C LEU A 17 -3.80 -9.58 1.99
N SER A 18 -2.86 -9.34 2.89
CA SER A 18 -1.99 -10.40 3.40
C SER A 18 -2.83 -11.40 4.19
N GLU A 19 -2.62 -12.69 3.96
CA GLU A 19 -3.32 -13.76 4.68
C GLU A 19 -2.95 -13.76 6.18
N TYR A 20 -1.81 -13.17 6.51
CA TYR A 20 -1.29 -13.06 7.86
C TYR A 20 -1.13 -11.59 8.26
N ARG A 21 -1.48 -11.32 9.52
CA ARG A 21 -1.30 -9.99 10.11
C ARG A 21 0.17 -9.73 10.37
N GLU A 22 0.82 -8.98 9.48
CA GLU A 22 2.18 -8.54 9.68
C GLU A 22 2.22 -7.31 10.61
N PRO A 23 3.11 -7.27 11.62
CA PRO A 23 3.16 -6.17 12.60
C PRO A 23 3.54 -4.81 12.00
N HIS A 24 4.05 -4.78 10.77
CA HIS A 24 4.50 -3.58 10.06
C HIS A 24 3.69 -3.28 8.81
N ALA A 25 2.54 -3.94 8.65
CA ALA A 25 1.69 -3.74 7.48
C ALA A 25 0.32 -3.18 7.86
N TYR A 26 -0.21 -2.34 6.98
CA TYR A 26 -1.51 -1.69 7.17
C TYR A 26 -2.51 -2.18 6.13
N ASP A 27 -3.66 -2.66 6.58
CA ASP A 27 -4.75 -3.01 5.69
C ASP A 27 -5.50 -1.75 5.26
N LEU A 28 -5.47 -1.47 3.96
CA LEU A 28 -6.15 -0.36 3.31
C LEU A 28 -7.29 -0.87 2.44
N CYS A 29 -8.36 -0.09 2.32
CA CYS A 29 -9.35 -0.27 1.26
C CYS A 29 -8.87 0.39 -0.03
N ASP A 30 -9.51 0.07 -1.16
CA ASP A 30 -9.15 0.62 -2.48
C ASP A 30 -9.09 2.14 -2.53
N TYR A 31 -10.03 2.79 -1.88
CA TYR A 31 -10.05 4.24 -1.74
C TYR A 31 -8.80 4.80 -1.05
N HIS A 32 -8.39 4.20 0.07
CA HIS A 32 -7.26 4.71 0.85
C HIS A 32 -5.93 4.43 0.18
N ALA A 33 -5.80 3.29 -0.50
CA ALA A 33 -4.58 2.98 -1.23
C ALA A 33 -4.39 3.82 -2.50
N ALA A 34 -5.48 4.17 -3.18
CA ALA A 34 -5.44 5.09 -4.31
C ALA A 34 -5.05 6.53 -3.91
N ARG A 35 -5.19 6.87 -2.63
CA ARG A 35 -4.92 8.21 -2.08
C ARG A 35 -3.72 8.22 -1.14
N LEU A 36 -3.01 7.11 -1.04
CA LEU A 36 -1.81 7.02 -0.23
C LEU A 36 -0.73 7.91 -0.85
N THR A 37 -0.21 8.82 -0.03
CA THR A 37 0.96 9.63 -0.38
C THR A 37 2.17 9.11 0.38
N ALA A 38 3.20 8.69 -0.34
CA ALA A 38 4.47 8.32 0.28
C ALA A 38 5.31 9.57 0.62
N PRO A 39 6.28 9.45 1.56
CA PRO A 39 7.21 10.53 1.86
C PRO A 39 7.96 11.03 0.62
N GLN A 40 8.44 12.28 0.66
CA GLN A 40 9.22 12.85 -0.45
C GLN A 40 10.43 11.96 -0.79
N GLY A 41 10.58 11.65 -2.08
CA GLY A 41 11.68 10.81 -2.58
C GLY A 41 11.42 9.31 -2.51
N TRP A 42 10.28 8.89 -1.98
CA TRP A 42 9.89 7.48 -1.94
C TRP A 42 9.12 7.08 -3.19
N ARG A 43 9.27 5.80 -3.57
CA ARG A 43 8.48 5.20 -4.66
C ARG A 43 7.29 4.45 -4.10
N VAL A 44 6.12 4.60 -4.73
CA VAL A 44 4.96 3.73 -4.47
C VAL A 44 4.91 2.65 -5.54
N VAL A 45 4.80 1.39 -5.13
CA VAL A 45 4.70 0.23 -6.02
C VAL A 45 3.39 -0.48 -5.74
N TYR A 46 2.55 -0.60 -6.76
CA TYR A 46 1.29 -1.33 -6.69
C TYR A 46 1.48 -2.70 -7.36
N THR A 47 1.26 -3.79 -6.62
CA THR A 47 1.28 -5.16 -7.15
C THR A 47 -0.13 -5.71 -7.39
N VAL A 48 -1.15 -4.88 -7.16
CA VAL A 48 -2.57 -5.18 -7.37
C VAL A 48 -3.26 -4.06 -8.15
N GLU A 49 -4.34 -4.41 -8.84
CA GLU A 49 -5.21 -3.43 -9.46
C GLU A 49 -6.00 -2.68 -8.40
N LEU A 50 -5.98 -1.35 -8.46
CA LEU A 50 -6.80 -0.50 -7.61
C LEU A 50 -8.21 -0.43 -8.17
N LYS A 51 -9.21 -0.92 -7.42
CA LYS A 51 -10.61 -0.69 -7.80
C LYS A 51 -11.04 0.66 -7.28
N ALA A 52 -11.10 1.67 -8.14
CA ALA A 52 -11.61 2.99 -7.75
C ALA A 52 -13.12 2.91 -7.45
N GLU A 53 -13.47 2.49 -6.23
CA GLU A 53 -14.85 2.40 -5.79
C GLU A 53 -15.31 3.83 -5.42
N ARG A 54 -15.91 4.51 -6.41
CA ARG A 54 -16.70 5.71 -6.19
C ARG A 54 -18.03 5.28 -5.57
N SER A 55 -18.15 5.41 -4.25
CA SER A 55 -19.45 5.51 -3.58
C SER A 55 -20.10 6.86 -3.85
#